data_AF-A0ABD2WZT0-F1
#
_entry.id   AF-A0ABD2WZT0-F1
#
_cell.length_a   1.000
_cell.length_b   1.000
_cell.length_c   1.000
_cell.angle_alpha   90.00
_cell.angle_beta   90.00
_cell.angle_gamma   90.00
#
_symmetry.space_group_name_H-M   'P 1'
#
loop_
_entity.id
_entity.type
_entity.pdbx_description
1 polymer ?
#
loop_
_entity_poly.entity_id
_entity_poly.type
_entity_poly.pdbx_seq_one_letter_code
_entity_poly.pdbx_strand_id
1 'polypeptide(L)' 'MGKIVIVLCIIAMIAGVTIAQDAEAILCRPGGTICRSDADCCVGLVCNLWAGRCTAPKLPPPVPEEEEVSGEV' A
#
# COMPACT_ATOMS: atom_id res chain seq x y z
N MET A 1 -17.71 28.33 35.68
CA MET A 1 -18.26 27.03 35.26
C MET A 1 -18.14 26.76 33.75
N GLY A 2 -18.18 27.76 32.85
CA GLY A 2 -18.01 27.53 31.40
C GLY A 2 -16.62 27.00 30.97
N LYS A 3 -15.56 27.31 31.72
CA LYS A 3 -14.19 26.82 31.42
C LYS A 3 -14.07 25.29 31.53
N ILE A 4 -14.80 24.68 32.46
CA ILE A 4 -14.80 23.22 32.65
C ILE A 4 -15.48 22.55 31.45
N VAL A 5 -16.58 23.12 30.95
CA VAL A 5 -17.28 22.63 29.75
C VAL A 5 -16.38 22.71 28.52
N ILE A 6 -15.65 23.83 28.35
CA ILE A 6 -14.71 24.00 27.23
C ILE A 6 -13.59 22.96 27.29
N VAL A 7 -13.02 22.72 28.48
CA VAL A 7 -11.94 21.73 28.66
C VAL A 7 -12.44 20.31 28.34
N LEU A 8 -13.66 19.94 28.75
CA LEU A 8 -14.24 18.63 28.44
C LEU A 8 -14.50 18.42 26.95
N CYS A 9 -14.95 19.46 26.23
CA CYS A 9 -15.16 19.38 24.78
C CYS A 9 -13.84 19.19 24.01
N ILE A 10 -12.76 19.85 24.42
CA ILE A 10 -11.46 19.74 23.75
C ILE A 10 -10.90 18.31 23.91
N ILE A 11 -11.01 17.72 25.10
CA ILE A 11 -10.55 16.35 25.36
C ILE A 11 -11.33 15.34 24.50
N ALA A 12 -12.65 15.49 24.37
CA ALA A 12 -13.47 14.62 23.53
C ALA A 12 -13.08 14.70 22.04
N MET A 13 -12.75 15.89 21.54
CA MET A 13 -12.31 16.08 20.15
C MET A 13 -10.95 15.44 19.88
N ILE A 14 -10.00 15.55 20.82
CA ILE A 14 -8.67 14.95 20.68
C ILE A 14 -8.75 13.41 20.68
N ALA A 15 -9.59 12.82 21.55
CA ALA A 15 -9.79 11.37 21.58
C ALA A 15 -10.48 10.83 20.32
N GLY A 16 -11.30 11.65 19.64
CA GLY A 16 -11.96 11.27 18.38
C GLY A 16 -11.04 11.26 17.15
N VAL A 17 -9.91 11.97 17.21
CA VAL A 17 -8.98 12.13 16.07
C VAL A 17 -8.02 10.94 15.88
N THR A 18 -7.91 10.01 16.84
CA THR A 18 -6.91 8.94 16.79
C THR A 18 -7.34 7.64 16.09
N ILE A 19 -8.53 7.58 15.46
CA ILE A 19 -9.02 6.33 14.80
C ILE A 19 -8.84 6.30 13.28
N ALA A 20 -8.04 7.18 12.69
CA ALA A 20 -7.81 7.13 11.25
C ALA A 20 -6.31 7.24 10.93
N GLN A 21 -5.79 6.12 10.42
CA GLN A 21 -4.63 6.01 9.54
C GLN A 21 -3.27 5.91 10.22
N ASP A 22 -2.99 4.72 10.76
CA ASP A 22 -1.66 4.11 10.67
C ASP A 22 -1.85 2.58 10.63
N ALA A 23 -2.45 2.09 9.54
CA ALA A 23 -2.33 0.68 9.16
C ALA A 23 -1.02 0.47 8.39
N GLU A 24 0.10 0.89 8.99
CA GLU A 24 1.44 0.51 8.56
C GLU A 24 1.82 -0.77 9.32
N ALA A 25 1.10 -1.86 9.04
CA ALA A 25 1.44 -3.17 9.55
C ALA A 25 1.50 -4.16 8.38
N ILE A 26 2.64 -4.14 7.68
CA ILE A 26 3.25 -5.28 6.94
C ILE A 26 2.27 -6.22 6.23
N LEU A 27 1.32 -5.67 5.48
CA LEU A 27 0.56 -6.43 4.50
C LEU A 27 0.68 -5.64 3.21
N CYS A 28 1.41 -6.23 2.26
CA CYS A 28 1.47 -5.73 0.91
C CYS A 28 0.05 -5.46 0.37
N ARG A 29 -0.07 -4.49 -0.52
CA ARG A 29 -1.37 -4.06 -1.03
C ARG A 29 -1.81 -4.96 -2.19
N PRO A 30 -3.06 -5.47 -2.20
CA PRO A 30 -3.58 -6.28 -3.29
C PRO A 30 -3.87 -5.44 -4.54
N GLY A 31 -4.14 -6.10 -5.66
CA GLY A 31 -4.43 -5.44 -6.93
C GLY A 31 -5.62 -4.46 -6.85
N GLY A 32 -5.52 -3.33 -7.53
CA GLY A 32 -6.55 -2.29 -7.59
C GLY A 32 -6.54 -1.30 -6.42
N THR A 33 -5.74 -1.54 -5.39
CA THR A 33 -5.55 -0.58 -4.30
C THR A 33 -4.60 0.54 -4.69
N ILE A 34 -4.69 1.68 -4.01
CA ILE A 34 -3.80 2.81 -4.24
C ILE A 34 -2.38 2.42 -3.83
N CYS A 35 -1.37 2.87 -4.58
CA CYS A 35 0.04 2.65 -4.26
C CYS A 35 0.86 3.90 -4.59
N ARG A 36 2.05 4.01 -3.98
CA ARG A 36 3.02 5.08 -4.27
C ARG A 36 4.27 4.52 -4.95
N SER A 37 4.59 3.27 -4.66
CA SER A 37 5.76 2.54 -5.15
C SER A 37 5.45 1.06 -5.30
N ASP A 38 6.26 0.33 -6.06
CA ASP A 38 6.08 -1.11 -6.26
C ASP A 38 6.21 -1.91 -4.96
N ALA A 39 7.00 -1.41 -4.00
CA ALA A 39 7.17 -2.01 -2.68
C ALA A 39 5.89 -1.97 -1.83
N ASP A 40 4.93 -1.10 -2.18
CA ASP A 40 3.61 -1.10 -1.54
C ASP A 40 2.77 -2.29 -2.01
N CYS A 41 3.04 -2.85 -3.19
CA CYS A 41 2.23 -3.89 -3.80
C CYS A 41 2.68 -5.30 -3.43
N CYS A 42 1.74 -6.25 -3.40
CA CYS A 42 2.09 -7.66 -3.21
C CYS A 42 2.93 -8.22 -4.35
N VAL A 43 3.68 -9.28 -4.05
CA VAL A 43 4.49 -10.01 -5.02
C VAL A 43 3.65 -10.35 -6.26
N GLY A 44 4.21 -10.07 -7.44
CA GLY A 44 3.52 -10.26 -8.73
C GLY A 44 2.65 -9.08 -9.17
N LEU A 45 2.63 -7.98 -8.41
CA LEU A 45 1.98 -6.72 -8.78
C LEU A 45 3.00 -5.58 -8.81
N VAL A 46 2.74 -4.60 -9.67
CA VAL A 46 3.53 -3.37 -9.81
C VAL A 46 2.63 -2.16 -9.65
N CYS A 47 3.18 -1.09 -9.09
CA CYS A 47 2.47 0.16 -8.91
C CYS A 47 2.43 0.93 -10.23
N ASN A 48 1.26 0.92 -10.87
CA ASN A 48 1.04 1.76 -12.05
C ASN A 48 0.74 3.18 -11.59
N LEU A 49 1.76 4.05 -11.64
CA LEU A 49 1.66 5.46 -11.23
C LEU A 49 0.63 6.26 -12.04
N TRP A 50 0.36 5.89 -13.29
CA TRP A 50 -0.65 6.55 -14.12
C TRP A 50 -2.07 6.26 -13.62
N ALA A 51 -2.31 5.03 -13.15
CA ALA A 51 -3.57 4.63 -12.53
C ALA A 51 -3.59 4.91 -11.01
N GLY A 52 -2.42 5.20 -10.42
CA GLY A 52 -2.18 5.30 -9.00
C GLY A 52 -2.47 4.00 -8.24
N ARG A 53 -2.37 2.83 -8.89
CA ARG A 53 -2.85 1.55 -8.33
C ARG A 53 -1.94 0.36 -8.62
N CYS A 54 -1.95 -0.63 -7.72
CA CYS A 54 -1.28 -1.91 -7.94
C CYS A 54 -1.97 -2.68 -9.08
N THR A 55 -1.21 -3.08 -10.09
CA THR A 55 -1.71 -3.80 -11.28
C THR A 55 -0.79 -4.95 -11.63
N ALA A 56 -1.28 -5.92 -12.41
CA ALA A 56 -0.42 -6.99 -12.92
C ALA A 56 0.64 -6.40 -13.88
N PRO A 57 1.90 -6.84 -13.79
CA PRO A 57 2.92 -6.45 -14.75
C PRO A 57 2.50 -6.91 -16.15
N LYS A 58 2.69 -6.03 -17.13
CA LYS A 58 2.52 -6.42 -18.53
C LYS A 58 3.72 -7.28 -18.89
N LEU A 59 3.52 -8.60 -19.02
CA LEU A 59 4.59 -9.46 -19.54
C LEU A 59 4.92 -9.00 -20.97
N PRO A 60 6.20 -8.96 -21.36
CA PRO A 60 6.54 -8.89 -22.78
C PRO A 60 5.92 -10.11 -23.48
N PRO A 61 5.59 -10.02 -24.79
CA PRO A 61 5.21 -11.20 -25.55
C PRO A 61 6.28 -12.28 -25.36
N PRO A 62 5.91 -13.57 -25.31
CA PRO A 62 6.88 -14.65 -25.13
C PRO A 62 7.95 -14.52 -26.21
N VAL A 63 9.18 -14.22 -25.78
CA VAL A 63 10.36 -14.48 -26.61
C VAL A 63 10.45 -15.99 -26.69
N PRO A 64 10.49 -16.61 -27.89
CA PRO A 64 10.64 -18.05 -27.98
C PRO A 64 11.85 -18.50 -27.17
N GLU A 65 11.61 -19.45 -26.28
CA GLU A 65 12.51 -19.94 -25.25
C GLU A 65 13.72 -20.63 -25.90
N GLU A 66 14.85 -19.93 -26.00
CA GLU A 66 16.15 -20.60 -26.15
C GLU A 66 16.65 -20.91 -24.73
N GLU A 67 16.52 -22.19 -24.37
CA GLU A 67 16.99 -22.80 -23.14
C GLU A 67 18.47 -22.48 -22.87
N GLU A 68 18.85 -22.01 -21.68
CA GLU A 68 20.18 -22.31 -21.11
C GLU A 68 20.07 -22.68 -19.62
N VAL A 69 19.85 -23.99 -19.48
CA VAL A 69 20.30 -24.94 -18.46
C VAL A 69 21.55 -24.53 -17.66
N SER A 70 21.42 -24.69 -16.33
CA SER A 70 22.39 -25.27 -15.38
C SER A 70 23.79 -24.65 -15.20
N GLY A 71 24.16 -24.50 -13.93
CA GLY A 71 25.54 -24.29 -13.54
C GLY A 71 25.77 -24.32 -12.04
N GLU A 72 25.44 -25.43 -11.40
CA GLU A 72 26.07 -25.87 -10.14
C GLU A 72 27.59 -25.96 -10.30
N VAL A 73 28.37 -25.35 -9.39
CA VAL A 73 29.47 -25.96 -8.57
C VAL A 73 29.71 -25.07 -7.34
#